data_AF-A0A0B7FJK4-F1
#
_entry.id   AF-A0A0B7FJK4-F1
#
_cell.length_a   1.000
_cell.length_b   1.000
_cell.length_c   1.000
_cell.angle_alpha   90.00
_cell.angle_beta   90.00
_cell.angle_gamma   90.00
#
_symmetry.space_group_name_H-M   'P 1'
#
loop_
_entity.id
_entity.type
_entity.pdbx_description
1 polymer ?
#
loop_
_entity_poly.entity_id
_entity_poly.type
_entity_poly.pdbx_seq_one_letter_code
_entity_poly.pdbx_strand_id
1 'polypeptide(L)'
;MHDLPASILVRSQSILFCTPNIRAILKADKLVILESLETDTEFGKDSEASTTVQSIVSDIQQLGSRTHTNQGDGSTAPFEFIVLESLLSKEIHYLSQTSSELTNRVNTLLSSMSSQDVISTAHMQEMIEVKDANEIFLRAATSVKDAISEVLSEPDDMRRMYLTGLSAGHLREYGDDDEIELLLETYFKYSTSLTLTASRNIQRLNSASQHLTLLLSSTRNRLLHLEIRLEIAMLAMSAGALPAAIFGMNLTSHLEEHPWAFWAATVGIGMIAFMATQIGRYGLRKARRVKMEQAGLLAGSKHSIPNLPHHP
;
A
#
# COMPACT_ATOMS: atom_id res chain seq x y z
N MET A 1 -4.99 -15.79 -4.52
CA MET A 1 -4.59 -15.36 -5.88
C MET A 1 -3.30 -16.08 -6.24
N HIS A 2 -3.39 -17.06 -7.14
CA HIS A 2 -2.21 -17.69 -7.72
C HIS A 2 -1.42 -16.67 -8.56
N ASP A 3 -0.10 -16.71 -8.42
CA ASP A 3 0.87 -15.77 -9.01
C ASP A 3 1.11 -16.03 -10.52
N LEU A 4 0.05 -16.39 -11.26
CA LEU A 4 0.16 -16.54 -12.71
C LEU A 4 -0.04 -15.20 -13.40
N PRO A 5 0.90 -14.77 -14.25
CA PRO A 5 0.72 -13.55 -15.02
C PRO A 5 -0.43 -13.72 -16.02
N ALA A 6 -1.24 -12.67 -16.16
CA ALA A 6 -2.16 -12.55 -17.27
C ALA A 6 -1.37 -12.55 -18.59
N SER A 7 -1.93 -13.19 -19.61
CA SER A 7 -1.38 -13.24 -20.95
C SER A 7 -2.50 -13.36 -21.96
N ILE A 8 -2.48 -12.53 -23.00
CA ILE A 8 -3.35 -12.66 -24.17
C ILE A 8 -2.46 -13.06 -25.33
N LEU A 9 -2.57 -14.33 -25.75
CA LEU A 9 -1.67 -14.90 -26.74
C LEU A 9 -2.43 -15.13 -28.05
N VAL A 10 -2.03 -14.40 -29.09
CA VAL A 10 -2.63 -14.56 -30.42
C VAL A 10 -1.91 -15.68 -31.17
N ARG A 11 -2.66 -16.67 -31.64
CA ARG A 11 -2.18 -17.79 -32.46
C ARG A 11 -2.89 -17.79 -33.81
N SER A 12 -2.36 -18.58 -34.75
CA SER A 12 -2.83 -18.61 -36.15
C SER A 12 -4.30 -18.98 -36.35
N GLN A 13 -5.00 -19.57 -35.38
CA GLN A 13 -6.43 -19.92 -35.48
C GLN A 13 -7.17 -19.80 -34.12
N SER A 14 -6.54 -19.18 -33.12
CA SER A 14 -7.13 -19.08 -31.79
C SER A 14 -6.48 -17.99 -30.97
N ILE A 15 -7.22 -17.43 -30.03
CA ILE A 15 -6.69 -16.51 -29.02
C ILE A 15 -6.75 -17.24 -27.68
N LEU A 16 -5.61 -17.33 -26.99
CA LEU A 16 -5.57 -17.81 -25.61
C LEU A 16 -5.71 -16.61 -24.69
N PHE A 17 -6.75 -16.62 -23.86
CA PHE A 17 -7.00 -15.60 -22.85
C PHE A 17 -6.76 -16.21 -21.48
N CYS A 18 -5.65 -15.84 -20.84
CA CYS A 18 -5.33 -16.24 -19.48
C CYS A 18 -5.28 -15.00 -18.62
N THR A 19 -6.19 -14.89 -17.66
CA THR A 19 -6.18 -13.85 -16.63
C THR A 19 -6.24 -14.51 -15.26
N PRO A 20 -6.00 -13.77 -14.16
CA PRO A 20 -6.05 -14.33 -12.82
C PRO A 20 -7.37 -15.04 -12.49
N ASN A 21 -8.50 -14.59 -13.07
CA ASN A 21 -9.82 -15.13 -12.74
C ASN A 21 -10.44 -15.98 -13.87
N ILE A 22 -10.05 -15.74 -15.13
CA ILE A 22 -10.66 -16.40 -16.29
C ILE A 22 -9.61 -17.00 -17.21
N ARG A 23 -9.79 -18.27 -17.58
CA ARG A 23 -9.00 -18.96 -18.62
C ARG A 23 -9.88 -19.46 -19.74
N ALA A 24 -9.60 -19.00 -20.96
CA ALA A 24 -10.39 -19.34 -22.12
C ALA A 24 -9.56 -19.46 -23.39
N ILE A 25 -10.04 -20.28 -24.33
CA ILE A 25 -9.56 -20.35 -25.71
C ILE A 25 -10.70 -19.88 -26.61
N LEU A 26 -10.44 -18.81 -27.37
CA LEU A 26 -11.31 -18.33 -28.42
C LEU A 26 -10.92 -18.94 -29.76
N LYS A 27 -11.92 -19.37 -30.52
CA LYS A 27 -11.85 -19.67 -31.95
C LYS A 27 -12.92 -18.85 -32.68
N ALA A 28 -12.85 -18.79 -34.01
CA ALA A 28 -13.81 -18.05 -34.83
C ALA A 28 -15.27 -18.49 -34.63
N ASP A 29 -15.50 -19.75 -34.23
CA ASP A 29 -16.83 -20.37 -34.15
C ASP A 29 -17.22 -20.83 -32.74
N LYS A 30 -16.28 -20.84 -31.78
CA LYS A 30 -16.53 -21.38 -30.43
C LYS A 30 -15.62 -20.78 -29.38
N LEU A 31 -16.14 -20.73 -28.16
CA LEU A 31 -15.43 -20.39 -26.94
C LEU A 31 -15.26 -21.66 -26.09
N VAL A 32 -14.04 -21.92 -25.62
CA VAL A 32 -13.75 -23.00 -24.66
C VAL A 32 -13.26 -22.36 -23.37
N ILE A 33 -14.05 -22.42 -22.30
CA ILE A 33 -13.65 -21.97 -20.96
C ILE A 33 -12.96 -23.16 -20.29
N LEU A 34 -11.68 -22.99 -19.94
CA LEU A 34 -10.85 -24.05 -19.36
C LEU A 34 -11.00 -24.11 -17.84
N GLU A 35 -11.05 -22.94 -17.22
CA GLU A 35 -11.07 -22.82 -15.76
C GLU A 35 -11.65 -21.44 -15.41
N SER A 36 -12.79 -21.43 -14.73
CA SER A 36 -13.26 -20.30 -13.94
C SER A 36 -12.79 -20.61 -12.53
N LEU A 37 -11.67 -20.03 -12.11
CA LEU A 37 -10.99 -20.48 -10.89
C LEU A 37 -11.83 -20.12 -9.66
N GLU A 38 -12.14 -21.14 -8.87
CA GLU A 38 -12.83 -21.05 -7.59
C GLU A 38 -12.05 -20.13 -6.65
N THR A 39 -12.72 -19.17 -6.02
CA THR A 39 -12.20 -18.60 -4.78
C THR A 39 -12.21 -19.71 -3.75
N ASP A 40 -11.02 -20.11 -3.27
CA ASP A 40 -10.82 -21.06 -2.18
C ASP A 40 -11.52 -20.57 -0.89
N THR A 41 -12.84 -20.73 -0.80
CA THR A 41 -13.55 -20.85 0.46
C THR A 41 -13.99 -22.29 0.56
N GLU A 42 -13.24 -23.05 1.37
CA GLU A 42 -13.65 -24.36 1.87
C GLU A 42 -15.13 -24.32 2.28
N PHE A 43 -15.87 -25.35 1.89
CA PHE A 43 -17.33 -25.54 1.99
C PHE A 43 -18.17 -25.14 0.76
N GLY A 44 -17.98 -25.90 -0.32
CA GLY A 44 -19.07 -26.60 -1.00
C GLY A 44 -20.07 -25.75 -1.79
N LYS A 45 -19.87 -25.73 -3.11
CA LYS A 45 -20.83 -26.18 -4.14
C LYS A 45 -20.29 -25.78 -5.51
N ASP A 46 -20.47 -26.66 -6.49
CA ASP A 46 -20.25 -26.49 -7.94
C ASP A 46 -21.05 -25.31 -8.59
N SER A 47 -21.45 -24.30 -7.81
CA SER A 47 -22.42 -23.27 -8.16
C SER A 47 -21.76 -22.01 -8.74
N GLU A 48 -20.53 -21.64 -8.35
CA GLU A 48 -19.92 -20.36 -8.76
C GLU A 48 -19.22 -20.41 -10.13
N ALA A 49 -18.61 -21.55 -10.49
CA ALA A 49 -18.17 -21.78 -11.86
C ALA A 49 -19.37 -21.77 -12.82
N SER A 50 -20.51 -22.33 -12.39
CA SER A 50 -21.75 -22.32 -13.17
C SER A 50 -22.33 -20.91 -13.31
N THR A 51 -22.31 -20.06 -12.28
CA THR A 51 -22.79 -18.67 -12.38
C THR A 51 -21.86 -17.79 -13.21
N THR A 52 -20.54 -17.98 -13.13
CA THR A 52 -19.58 -17.22 -13.94
C THR A 52 -19.75 -17.56 -15.41
N VAL A 53 -19.81 -18.85 -15.75
CA VAL A 53 -20.09 -19.31 -17.11
C VAL A 53 -21.48 -18.85 -17.58
N GLN A 54 -22.51 -18.94 -16.75
CA GLN A 54 -23.85 -18.43 -17.09
C GLN A 54 -23.86 -16.92 -17.32
N SER A 55 -23.11 -16.14 -16.55
CA SER A 55 -23.01 -14.69 -16.73
C SER A 55 -22.27 -14.31 -18.01
N ILE A 56 -21.18 -15.03 -18.34
CA ILE A 56 -20.47 -14.83 -19.61
C ILE A 56 -21.39 -15.20 -20.78
N VAL A 57 -22.12 -16.31 -20.69
CA VAL A 57 -23.08 -16.73 -21.73
C VAL A 57 -24.22 -15.71 -21.87
N SER A 58 -24.75 -15.18 -20.76
CA SER A 58 -25.79 -14.14 -20.83
C SER A 58 -25.27 -12.84 -21.41
N ASP A 59 -24.05 -12.44 -21.08
CA ASP A 59 -23.42 -11.23 -21.61
C ASP A 59 -23.17 -11.37 -23.11
N ILE A 60 -22.67 -12.54 -23.57
CA ILE A 60 -22.52 -12.85 -24.99
C ILE A 60 -23.88 -12.81 -25.72
N GLN A 61 -24.95 -13.35 -25.11
CA GLN A 61 -26.29 -13.33 -25.70
C GLN A 61 -26.87 -11.90 -25.75
N GLN A 62 -26.67 -11.10 -24.70
CA GLN A 62 -27.13 -9.72 -24.65
C GLN A 62 -26.36 -8.83 -25.63
N LEU A 63 -25.02 -8.92 -25.66
CA LEU A 63 -24.17 -8.19 -26.59
C LEU A 63 -24.49 -8.60 -28.03
N GLY A 64 -24.62 -9.90 -28.31
CA GLY A 64 -25.06 -10.39 -29.62
C GLY A 64 -26.44 -9.85 -30.02
N SER A 65 -27.41 -9.82 -29.10
CA SER A 65 -28.75 -9.30 -29.39
C SER A 65 -28.77 -7.78 -29.66
N ARG A 66 -27.95 -6.99 -28.95
CA ARG A 66 -27.82 -5.54 -29.17
C ARG A 66 -27.26 -5.23 -30.56
N THR A 67 -26.36 -6.08 -31.05
CA THR A 67 -25.81 -5.98 -32.41
C THR A 67 -26.85 -6.35 -33.47
N HIS A 68 -27.73 -7.32 -33.21
CA HIS A 68 -28.80 -7.72 -34.14
C HIS A 68 -29.98 -6.73 -34.21
N THR A 69 -30.31 -6.03 -33.12
CA THR A 69 -31.48 -5.10 -33.10
C THR A 69 -31.20 -3.73 -33.71
N ASN A 70 -29.93 -3.34 -33.88
CA ASN A 70 -29.56 -1.99 -34.33
C ASN A 70 -29.31 -1.90 -35.85
N GLN A 71 -29.79 -2.88 -36.63
CA GLN A 71 -29.36 -3.08 -38.00
C GLN A 71 -30.21 -2.30 -39.01
N GLY A 72 -29.68 -1.13 -39.39
CA GLY A 72 -29.96 -0.45 -40.65
C GLY A 72 -28.75 -0.37 -41.59
N ASP A 73 -27.55 -0.76 -41.17
CA ASP A 73 -26.35 -0.69 -42.03
C ASP A 73 -25.24 -1.67 -41.60
N GLY A 74 -24.57 -2.26 -42.59
CA GLY A 74 -23.13 -2.54 -42.53
C GLY A 74 -22.62 -3.84 -41.91
N SER A 75 -22.33 -3.85 -40.60
CA SER A 75 -21.35 -4.77 -40.03
C SER A 75 -21.75 -5.23 -38.62
N THR A 76 -22.27 -6.45 -38.53
CA THR A 76 -22.35 -7.18 -37.26
C THR A 76 -20.93 -7.41 -36.77
N ALA A 77 -20.59 -6.98 -35.54
CA ALA A 77 -19.29 -7.27 -34.94
C ALA A 77 -19.01 -8.79 -34.98
N PRO A 78 -17.80 -9.23 -35.40
CA PRO A 78 -17.43 -10.64 -35.45
C PRO A 78 -17.62 -11.35 -34.10
N PHE A 79 -17.94 -12.65 -34.14
CA PHE A 79 -18.16 -13.47 -32.94
C PHE A 79 -16.99 -13.39 -31.95
N GLU A 80 -15.76 -13.39 -32.47
CA GLU A 80 -14.54 -13.27 -31.66
C GLU A 80 -14.49 -12.00 -30.82
N PHE A 81 -15.01 -10.87 -31.32
CA PHE A 81 -14.98 -9.59 -30.61
C PHE A 81 -16.05 -9.51 -29.54
N ILE A 82 -17.25 -10.04 -29.81
CA ILE A 82 -18.31 -10.14 -28.80
C ILE A 82 -17.83 -11.00 -27.62
N VAL A 83 -17.16 -12.11 -27.92
CA VAL A 83 -16.63 -13.00 -26.89
C VAL A 83 -15.47 -12.34 -26.14
N LEU A 84 -14.53 -11.72 -26.85
CA LEU A 84 -13.38 -11.03 -26.23
C LEU A 84 -13.84 -9.87 -25.34
N GLU A 85 -14.81 -9.07 -25.80
CA GLU A 85 -15.43 -7.98 -25.04
C GLU A 85 -16.09 -8.52 -23.78
N SER A 86 -16.85 -9.60 -23.87
CA SER A 86 -17.49 -10.23 -22.71
C SER A 86 -16.46 -10.72 -21.68
N LEU A 87 -15.37 -11.36 -22.12
CA LEU A 87 -14.30 -11.82 -21.22
C LEU A 87 -13.57 -10.65 -20.53
N LEU A 88 -13.19 -9.63 -21.28
CA LEU A 88 -12.53 -8.44 -20.75
C LEU A 88 -13.44 -7.65 -19.80
N SER A 89 -14.70 -7.47 -20.18
CA SER A 89 -15.73 -6.83 -19.34
C SER A 89 -15.89 -7.57 -18.02
N LYS A 90 -15.97 -8.90 -18.06
CA LYS A 90 -16.11 -9.73 -16.86
C LYS A 90 -14.88 -9.63 -15.96
N GLU A 91 -13.68 -9.69 -16.52
CA GLU A 91 -12.43 -9.56 -15.78
C GLU A 91 -12.31 -8.17 -15.11
N ILE A 92 -12.61 -7.09 -15.84
CA ILE A 92 -12.61 -5.74 -15.29
C ILE A 92 -13.68 -5.57 -14.22
N HIS A 93 -14.87 -6.16 -14.39
CA HIS A 93 -15.91 -6.14 -13.37
C HIS A 93 -15.44 -6.80 -12.06
N TYR A 94 -14.80 -7.97 -12.15
CA TYR A 94 -14.24 -8.64 -10.99
C TYR A 94 -13.16 -7.80 -10.29
N LEU A 95 -12.23 -7.23 -11.06
CA LEU A 95 -11.19 -6.35 -10.52
C LEU A 95 -11.79 -5.08 -9.90
N SER A 96 -12.83 -4.50 -10.50
CA SER A 96 -13.52 -3.32 -9.99
C SER A 96 -14.25 -3.59 -8.67
N GLN A 97 -14.94 -4.72 -8.56
CA GLN A 97 -15.59 -5.14 -7.32
C GLN A 97 -14.56 -5.32 -6.19
N THR A 98 -13.47 -6.02 -6.49
CA THR A 98 -12.35 -6.22 -5.54
C THR A 98 -11.73 -4.89 -5.12
N SER A 99 -11.52 -3.97 -6.08
CA SER A 99 -10.98 -2.62 -5.81
C SER A 99 -11.89 -1.81 -4.88
N SER A 100 -13.21 -1.89 -5.09
CA SER A 100 -14.20 -1.21 -4.24
C SER A 100 -14.20 -1.76 -2.81
N GLU A 101 -14.16 -3.08 -2.66
CA GLU A 101 -14.08 -3.74 -1.35
C GLU A 101 -12.81 -3.33 -0.59
N LEU A 102 -11.65 -3.42 -1.24
CA LEU A 102 -10.37 -3.01 -0.66
C LEU A 102 -10.35 -1.53 -0.30
N THR A 103 -10.91 -0.67 -1.15
CA THR A 103 -11.01 0.78 -0.88
C THR A 103 -11.89 1.06 0.33
N ASN A 104 -13.00 0.34 0.47
CA ASN A 104 -13.87 0.43 1.64
C ASN A 104 -13.13 -0.02 2.90
N ARG A 105 -12.43 -1.16 2.88
CA ARG A 105 -11.61 -1.64 3.99
C ARG A 105 -10.53 -0.63 4.41
N VAL A 106 -9.87 0.02 3.45
CA VAL A 106 -8.89 1.08 3.72
C VAL A 106 -9.56 2.29 4.38
N ASN A 107 -10.72 2.71 3.88
CA ASN A 107 -11.44 3.86 4.45
C ASN A 107 -11.93 3.57 5.87
N THR A 108 -12.48 2.37 6.13
CA THR A 108 -12.93 1.97 7.47
C THR A 108 -11.76 1.92 8.44
N LEU A 109 -10.64 1.30 8.05
CA LEU A 109 -9.43 1.20 8.87
C LEU A 109 -8.83 2.59 9.19
N LEU A 110 -8.71 3.47 8.20
CA LEU A 110 -8.21 4.82 8.44
C LEU A 110 -9.16 5.64 9.34
N SER A 111 -10.47 5.46 9.19
CA SER A 111 -11.46 6.15 10.03
C SER A 111 -11.45 5.66 11.48
N SER A 112 -11.34 4.35 11.71
CA SER A 112 -11.27 3.77 13.06
C SER A 112 -10.01 4.25 13.78
N MET A 113 -8.88 4.27 13.08
CA MET A 113 -7.60 4.75 13.61
C MET A 113 -7.59 6.25 13.92
N SER A 114 -8.29 7.06 13.11
CA SER A 114 -8.39 8.50 13.37
C SER A 114 -9.31 8.82 14.56
N SER A 115 -10.25 7.94 14.89
CA SER A 115 -11.25 8.17 15.94
C SER A 115 -10.78 7.77 17.35
N GLN A 116 -9.80 6.87 17.45
CA GLN A 116 -9.27 6.40 18.74
C GLN A 116 -7.91 7.03 19.05
N ASP A 117 -7.84 7.72 20.19
CA ASP A 117 -6.61 8.35 20.70
C ASP A 117 -5.51 7.36 21.10
N VAL A 118 -5.82 6.05 21.19
CA VAL A 118 -4.87 5.00 21.59
C VAL A 118 -4.58 4.09 20.40
N ILE A 119 -3.36 4.18 19.88
CA ILE A 119 -2.87 3.34 18.78
C ILE A 119 -2.64 1.92 19.31
N SER A 120 -3.54 1.00 18.95
CA SER A 120 -3.42 -0.43 19.26
C SER A 120 -2.47 -1.13 18.27
N THR A 121 -1.72 -2.13 18.77
CA THR A 121 -0.92 -3.02 17.92
C THR A 121 -1.78 -3.81 16.92
N ALA A 122 -3.04 -4.05 17.25
CA ALA A 122 -4.00 -4.74 16.37
C ALA A 122 -4.26 -3.95 15.08
N HIS A 123 -4.46 -2.63 15.16
CA HIS A 123 -4.70 -1.80 13.96
C HIS A 123 -3.47 -1.73 13.05
N MET A 124 -2.26 -1.80 13.61
CA MET A 124 -1.04 -1.86 12.80
C MET A 124 -0.93 -3.17 12.05
N GLN A 125 -1.30 -4.29 12.68
CA GLN A 125 -1.34 -5.59 12.02
C GLN A 125 -2.41 -5.61 10.91
N GLU A 126 -3.62 -5.14 11.20
CA GLU A 126 -4.71 -5.05 10.22
C GLU A 126 -4.30 -4.15 9.03
N MET A 127 -3.56 -3.07 9.27
CA MET A 127 -3.05 -2.20 8.22
C MET A 127 -2.03 -2.91 7.32
N ILE A 128 -1.18 -3.77 7.89
CA ILE A 128 -0.23 -4.59 7.11
C ILE A 128 -1.01 -5.58 6.24
N GLU A 129 -2.01 -6.27 6.81
CA GLU A 129 -2.84 -7.24 6.07
C GLU A 129 -3.60 -6.59 4.92
N VAL A 130 -4.22 -5.42 5.16
CA VAL A 130 -4.94 -4.67 4.11
C VAL A 130 -3.97 -4.12 3.05
N LYS A 131 -2.76 -3.71 3.45
CA LYS A 131 -1.72 -3.28 2.50
C LYS A 131 -1.30 -4.43 1.59
N ASP A 132 -1.00 -5.60 2.16
CA ASP A 132 -0.57 -6.78 1.41
C ASP A 132 -1.65 -7.20 0.39
N ALA A 133 -2.92 -7.18 0.81
CA ALA A 133 -4.04 -7.45 -0.08
C ALA A 133 -4.14 -6.44 -1.24
N ASN A 134 -3.90 -5.14 -0.99
CA ASN A 134 -3.86 -4.12 -2.05
C ASN A 134 -2.65 -4.31 -2.98
N GLU A 135 -1.49 -4.74 -2.48
CA GLU A 135 -0.31 -5.03 -3.30
C GLU A 135 -0.52 -6.23 -4.22
N ILE A 136 -1.13 -7.30 -3.71
CA ILE A 136 -1.51 -8.48 -4.52
C ILE A 136 -2.50 -8.08 -5.62
N PHE A 137 -3.53 -7.29 -5.26
CA PHE A 137 -4.49 -6.76 -6.24
C PHE A 137 -3.81 -5.89 -7.30
N LEU A 138 -2.91 -4.98 -6.89
CA LEU A 138 -2.16 -4.12 -7.80
C LEU A 138 -1.36 -4.94 -8.81
N ARG A 139 -0.67 -6.01 -8.37
CA ARG A 139 0.08 -6.90 -9.26
C ARG A 139 -0.82 -7.57 -10.29
N ALA A 140 -1.98 -8.09 -9.88
CA ALA A 140 -2.92 -8.73 -10.79
C ALA A 140 -3.52 -7.75 -11.81
N ALA A 141 -4.00 -6.58 -11.37
CA ALA A 141 -4.52 -5.56 -12.27
C ALA A 141 -3.44 -5.04 -13.24
N THR A 142 -2.20 -4.89 -12.75
CA THR A 142 -1.05 -4.52 -13.58
C THR A 142 -0.76 -5.60 -14.61
N SER A 143 -0.83 -6.87 -14.24
CA SER A 143 -0.62 -7.97 -15.17
C SER A 143 -1.67 -8.00 -16.29
N VAL A 144 -2.96 -7.80 -15.98
CA VAL A 144 -4.01 -7.68 -17.01
C VAL A 144 -3.76 -6.46 -17.92
N LYS A 145 -3.39 -5.32 -17.33
CA LYS A 145 -3.04 -4.10 -18.07
C LYS A 145 -1.85 -4.34 -19.02
N ASP A 146 -0.80 -5.01 -18.56
CA ASP A 146 0.40 -5.31 -19.33
C ASP A 146 0.10 -6.31 -20.46
N ALA A 147 -0.74 -7.33 -20.21
CA ALA A 147 -1.17 -8.28 -21.24
C ALA A 147 -1.97 -7.62 -22.38
N ILE A 148 -2.82 -6.64 -22.06
CA ILE A 148 -3.53 -5.84 -23.09
C ILE A 148 -2.54 -4.94 -23.84
N SER A 149 -1.60 -4.33 -23.12
CA SER A 149 -0.57 -3.47 -23.71
C SER A 149 0.36 -4.20 -24.68
N GLU A 150 0.67 -5.47 -24.40
CA GLU A 150 1.50 -6.30 -25.27
C GLU A 150 0.83 -6.49 -26.64
N VAL A 151 -0.46 -6.84 -26.67
CA VAL A 151 -1.22 -6.99 -27.91
C VAL A 151 -1.37 -5.66 -28.65
N LEU A 152 -1.68 -4.57 -27.93
CA LEU A 152 -1.77 -3.22 -28.52
C LEU A 152 -0.43 -2.75 -29.13
N SER A 153 0.70 -3.26 -28.67
CA SER A 153 2.02 -2.86 -29.16
C SER A 153 2.44 -3.57 -30.45
N GLU A 154 1.79 -4.68 -30.81
CA GLU A 154 2.13 -5.49 -31.98
C GLU A 154 0.97 -5.52 -32.99
N PRO A 155 1.03 -4.72 -34.07
CA PRO A 155 -0.03 -4.65 -35.09
C PRO A 155 -0.31 -6.01 -35.76
N ASP A 156 0.70 -6.87 -35.88
CA ASP A 156 0.51 -8.21 -36.43
C ASP A 156 -0.39 -9.09 -35.55
N ASP A 157 -0.33 -8.93 -34.23
CA ASP A 157 -1.17 -9.68 -33.30
C ASP A 157 -2.60 -9.15 -33.33
N MET A 158 -2.81 -7.83 -33.40
CA MET A 158 -4.15 -7.24 -33.58
C MET A 158 -4.82 -7.72 -34.87
N ARG A 159 -4.08 -7.75 -35.98
CA ARG A 159 -4.61 -8.28 -37.26
C ARG A 159 -4.97 -9.76 -37.17
N ARG A 160 -4.19 -10.56 -36.45
CA ARG A 160 -4.45 -12.00 -36.25
C ARG A 160 -5.62 -12.27 -35.30
N MET A 161 -6.10 -11.28 -34.55
CA MET A 161 -7.32 -11.42 -33.73
C MET A 161 -8.60 -11.51 -34.56
N TYR A 162 -8.61 -11.08 -35.82
CA TYR A 162 -9.75 -11.24 -36.75
C TYR A 162 -9.87 -12.70 -37.24
N LEU A 163 -10.22 -13.60 -36.32
CA LEU A 163 -10.27 -15.04 -36.56
C LEU A 163 -11.27 -15.44 -37.66
N THR A 164 -12.40 -14.74 -37.76
CA THR A 164 -13.42 -15.00 -38.79
C THR A 164 -12.86 -14.70 -40.18
N GLY A 165 -12.21 -13.55 -40.38
CA GLY A 165 -11.55 -13.20 -41.64
C GLY A 165 -10.40 -14.14 -42.00
N LEU A 166 -9.61 -14.53 -41.00
CA LEU A 166 -8.50 -15.47 -41.15
C LEU A 166 -8.97 -16.86 -41.59
N SER A 167 -10.08 -17.34 -41.03
CA SER A 167 -10.70 -18.63 -41.40
C SER A 167 -11.23 -18.63 -42.84
N ALA A 168 -11.65 -17.45 -43.33
CA ALA A 168 -12.09 -17.23 -44.70
C ALA A 168 -10.92 -16.96 -45.68
N GLY A 169 -9.67 -17.00 -45.22
CA GLY A 169 -8.48 -16.74 -46.05
C GLY A 169 -8.24 -15.26 -46.39
N HIS A 170 -8.96 -14.35 -45.75
CA HIS A 170 -8.84 -12.91 -45.95
C HIS A 170 -7.96 -12.31 -44.85
N LEU A 171 -6.70 -12.04 -45.16
CA LEU A 171 -5.82 -11.28 -44.27
C LEU A 171 -6.10 -9.78 -44.49
N ARG A 172 -6.52 -9.07 -43.44
CA ARG A 172 -6.68 -7.60 -43.50
C ARG A 172 -5.33 -6.92 -43.76
N GLU A 173 -5.38 -5.79 -44.46
CA GLU A 173 -4.22 -4.92 -44.64
C GLU A 173 -3.77 -4.31 -43.31
N TYR A 174 -2.55 -3.78 -43.27
CA TYR A 174 -2.04 -3.07 -42.10
C TYR A 174 -2.79 -1.74 -41.94
N GLY A 175 -3.28 -1.44 -40.72
CA GLY A 175 -4.02 -0.21 -40.43
C GLY A 175 -5.54 -0.30 -40.61
N ASP A 176 -6.09 -1.50 -40.81
CA ASP A 176 -7.54 -1.76 -40.79
C ASP A 176 -7.94 -2.54 -39.51
N ASP A 177 -7.34 -2.14 -38.40
CA ASP A 177 -7.46 -2.72 -37.07
C ASP A 177 -8.13 -1.79 -36.03
N ASP A 178 -8.71 -0.68 -36.48
CA ASP A 178 -9.39 0.33 -35.64
C ASP A 178 -10.40 -0.25 -34.65
N GLU A 179 -11.20 -1.25 -35.05
CA GLU A 179 -12.24 -1.84 -34.19
C GLU A 179 -11.65 -2.58 -32.98
N ILE A 180 -10.61 -3.39 -33.20
CA ILE A 180 -9.97 -4.15 -32.12
C ILE A 180 -9.08 -3.24 -31.27
N GLU A 181 -8.39 -2.27 -31.89
CA GLU A 181 -7.59 -1.28 -31.17
C GLU A 181 -8.47 -0.49 -30.19
N LEU A 182 -9.61 0.04 -30.66
CA LEU A 182 -10.54 0.79 -29.82
C LEU A 182 -11.07 -0.04 -28.64
N LEU A 183 -11.42 -1.30 -28.89
CA LEU A 183 -11.88 -2.23 -27.85
C LEU A 183 -10.78 -2.43 -26.79
N LEU A 184 -9.58 -2.80 -27.21
CA LEU A 184 -8.46 -3.06 -26.30
C LEU A 184 -8.02 -1.79 -25.56
N GLU A 185 -7.96 -0.64 -26.23
CA GLU A 185 -7.60 0.64 -25.60
C GLU A 185 -8.61 1.05 -24.52
N THR A 186 -9.89 0.77 -24.73
CA THR A 186 -10.95 1.01 -23.75
C THR A 186 -10.72 0.19 -22.47
N TYR A 187 -10.46 -1.11 -22.60
CA TYR A 187 -10.19 -1.98 -21.44
C TYR A 187 -8.82 -1.72 -20.81
N PHE A 188 -7.82 -1.30 -21.58
CA PHE A 188 -6.54 -0.81 -21.07
C PHE A 188 -6.72 0.42 -20.17
N LYS A 189 -7.55 1.39 -20.59
CA LYS A 189 -7.89 2.58 -19.79
C LYS A 189 -8.62 2.19 -18.49
N TYR A 190 -9.57 1.26 -18.55
CA TYR A 190 -10.24 0.75 -17.35
C TYR A 190 -9.28 0.07 -16.37
N SER A 191 -8.43 -0.84 -16.86
CA SER A 191 -7.44 -1.51 -16.01
C SER A 191 -6.45 -0.50 -15.39
N THR A 192 -5.98 0.47 -16.17
CA THR A 192 -5.12 1.55 -15.68
C THR A 192 -5.77 2.32 -14.53
N SER A 193 -7.05 2.67 -14.65
CA SER A 193 -7.81 3.34 -13.59
C SER A 193 -7.82 2.54 -12.27
N LEU A 194 -7.98 1.22 -12.37
CA LEU A 194 -7.95 0.33 -11.21
C LEU A 194 -6.56 0.26 -10.56
N THR A 195 -5.49 0.18 -11.38
CA THR A 195 -4.10 0.19 -10.86
C THR A 195 -3.75 1.50 -10.15
N LEU A 196 -4.24 2.64 -10.66
CA LEU A 196 -4.07 3.95 -10.03
C LEU A 196 -4.79 4.02 -8.69
N THR A 197 -6.02 3.49 -8.62
CA THR A 197 -6.80 3.44 -7.39
C THR A 197 -6.10 2.61 -6.31
N ALA A 198 -5.60 1.43 -6.68
CA ALA A 198 -4.83 0.56 -5.78
C ALA A 198 -3.54 1.23 -5.30
N SER A 199 -2.77 1.84 -6.21
CA SER A 199 -1.54 2.57 -5.89
C SER A 199 -1.80 3.71 -4.92
N ARG A 200 -2.89 4.45 -5.11
CA ARG A 200 -3.32 5.52 -4.20
C ARG A 200 -3.66 4.97 -2.81
N ASN A 201 -4.36 3.84 -2.72
CA ASN A 201 -4.67 3.22 -1.44
C ASN A 201 -3.40 2.76 -0.71
N ILE A 202 -2.46 2.13 -1.40
CA ILE A 202 -1.16 1.75 -0.82
C ILE A 202 -0.40 2.99 -0.31
N GLN A 203 -0.39 4.08 -1.07
CA GLN A 203 0.24 5.33 -0.64
C GLN A 203 -0.42 5.93 0.60
N ARG A 204 -1.75 5.86 0.71
CA ARG A 204 -2.51 6.30 1.89
C ARG A 204 -2.14 5.47 3.12
N LEU A 205 -2.08 4.14 2.98
CA LEU A 205 -1.67 3.24 4.06
C LEU A 205 -0.22 3.49 4.49
N ASN A 206 0.71 3.68 3.54
CA ASN A 206 2.10 4.00 3.86
C ASN A 206 2.23 5.33 4.60
N SER A 207 1.50 6.36 4.17
CA SER A 207 1.47 7.67 4.85
C SER A 207 0.94 7.55 6.28
N ALA A 208 -0.13 6.79 6.47
CA ALA A 208 -0.69 6.53 7.79
C ALA A 208 0.31 5.78 8.68
N SER A 209 0.95 4.73 8.17
CA SER A 209 1.99 3.98 8.89
C SER A 209 3.18 4.85 9.32
N GLN A 210 3.63 5.75 8.44
CA GLN A 210 4.72 6.68 8.75
C GLN A 210 4.29 7.65 9.85
N HIS A 211 3.08 8.18 9.78
CA HIS A 211 2.53 9.06 10.81
C HIS A 211 2.47 8.36 12.19
N LEU A 212 2.01 7.10 12.25
CA LEU A 212 2.01 6.32 13.50
C LEU A 212 3.41 6.09 14.05
N THR A 213 4.36 5.76 13.17
CA THR A 213 5.76 5.56 13.57
C THR A 213 6.35 6.84 14.17
N LEU A 214 6.02 8.00 13.58
CA LEU A 214 6.40 9.30 14.12
C LEU A 214 5.75 9.55 15.50
N LEU A 215 4.47 9.25 15.69
CA LEU A 215 3.81 9.38 16.99
C LEU A 215 4.42 8.47 18.06
N LEU A 216 4.70 7.21 17.74
CA LEU A 216 5.35 6.26 18.66
C LEU A 216 6.76 6.70 19.03
N SER A 217 7.55 7.20 18.06
CA SER A 217 8.88 7.74 18.36
C SER A 217 8.81 8.99 19.24
N SER A 218 7.81 9.85 19.03
CA SER A 218 7.58 11.05 19.85
C SER A 218 7.16 10.71 21.28
N THR A 219 6.24 9.76 21.46
CA THR A 219 5.82 9.28 22.79
C THR A 219 6.98 8.64 23.55
N ARG A 220 7.77 7.79 22.89
CA ARG A 220 9.02 7.24 23.45
C ARG A 220 9.98 8.35 23.88
N ASN A 221 10.18 9.36 23.05
CA ASN A 221 11.07 10.47 23.37
C ASN A 221 10.54 11.31 24.56
N ARG A 222 9.23 11.51 24.65
CA ARG A 222 8.58 12.16 25.80
C ARG A 222 8.79 11.38 27.09
N LEU A 223 8.66 10.06 27.05
CA LEU A 223 8.91 9.18 28.21
C LEU A 223 10.38 9.23 28.65
N LEU A 224 11.33 9.11 27.71
CA LEU A 224 12.76 9.25 28.02
C LEU A 224 13.09 10.61 28.65
N HIS A 225 12.48 11.69 28.18
CA HIS A 225 12.67 13.01 28.79
C HIS A 225 12.09 13.11 30.19
N LEU A 226 10.99 12.41 30.48
CA LEU A 226 10.41 12.36 31.82
C LEU A 226 11.27 11.51 32.76
N GLU A 227 11.73 10.35 32.31
CA GLU A 227 12.65 9.47 33.03
C GLU A 227 13.92 10.20 33.46
N ILE A 228 14.63 10.84 32.53
CA ILE A 228 15.85 11.62 32.83
C ILE A 228 15.56 12.73 33.85
N ARG A 229 14.39 13.38 33.80
CA ARG A 229 14.02 14.42 34.78
C ARG A 229 13.80 13.83 36.17
N LEU A 230 13.18 12.66 36.26
CA LEU A 230 13.00 11.94 37.52
C LEU A 230 14.34 11.45 38.07
N GLU A 231 15.23 10.92 37.24
CA GLU A 231 16.59 10.53 37.65
C GLU A 231 17.39 11.70 38.23
N ILE A 232 17.37 12.87 37.57
CA ILE A 232 18.02 14.08 38.11
C ILE A 232 17.41 14.47 39.47
N ALA A 233 16.09 14.38 39.61
CA ALA A 233 15.41 14.68 40.87
C ALA A 233 15.79 13.68 41.98
N MET A 234 15.80 12.38 41.68
CA MET A 234 16.21 11.33 42.60
C MET A 234 17.68 11.48 43.03
N LEU A 235 18.58 11.82 42.10
CA LEU A 235 19.99 12.07 42.40
C LEU A 235 20.16 13.30 43.31
N ALA A 236 19.41 14.38 43.06
CA ALA A 236 19.42 15.57 43.91
C ALA A 236 18.89 15.28 45.33
N MET A 237 17.80 14.51 45.43
CA MET A 237 17.25 14.06 46.71
C MET A 237 18.25 13.16 47.45
N SER A 238 18.87 12.21 46.76
CA SER A 238 19.88 11.32 47.36
C SER A 238 21.10 12.10 47.85
N ALA A 239 21.59 13.09 47.09
CA ALA A 239 22.73 13.91 47.49
C ALA A 239 22.43 14.76 48.73
N GLY A 240 21.22 15.32 48.84
CA GLY A 240 20.78 16.06 50.03
C GLY A 240 20.50 15.16 51.24
N ALA A 241 20.02 13.93 51.00
CA ALA A 241 19.72 12.98 52.06
C ALA A 241 20.97 12.44 52.76
N LEU A 242 22.13 12.37 52.09
CA LEU A 242 23.36 11.84 52.68
C LEU A 242 23.83 12.62 53.92
N PRO A 243 24.04 13.95 53.88
CA PRO A 243 24.35 14.72 55.09
C PRO A 243 23.26 14.61 56.16
N ALA A 244 21.99 14.65 55.76
CA ALA A 244 20.86 14.52 56.68
C ALA A 244 20.87 13.17 57.42
N ALA A 245 21.22 12.08 56.71
CA ALA A 245 21.35 10.76 57.29
C ALA A 245 22.56 10.66 58.23
N ILE A 246 23.71 11.23 57.86
CA ILE A 246 24.91 11.24 58.72
C ILE A 246 24.65 12.01 60.02
N PHE A 247 24.03 13.18 59.96
CA PHE A 247 23.67 13.96 61.15
C PHE A 247 22.46 13.40 61.91
N GLY A 248 21.58 12.65 61.23
CA GLY A 248 20.47 11.92 61.87
C GLY A 248 20.92 10.64 62.59
N MET A 249 22.14 10.16 62.32
CA MET A 249 22.78 9.12 63.12
C MET A 249 23.28 9.74 64.42
N ASN A 250 23.06 9.05 65.56
CA ASN A 250 23.45 9.47 66.91
C ASN A 250 24.98 9.50 67.11
N LEU A 251 25.67 10.33 66.33
CA LEU A 251 27.07 10.67 66.46
C LEU A 251 27.17 11.87 67.40
N THR A 252 28.11 11.84 68.35
CA THR A 252 28.37 12.96 69.28
C THR A 252 29.00 14.14 68.55
N SER A 253 28.18 14.82 67.75
CA SER A 253 28.50 16.06 67.06
C SER A 253 28.26 17.20 68.05
N HIS A 254 29.31 17.81 68.58
CA HIS A 254 29.21 18.98 69.49
C HIS A 254 28.63 20.25 68.80
N LEU A 255 27.94 20.09 67.65
CA LEU A 255 27.24 21.13 66.90
C LEU A 255 25.80 21.36 67.42
N GLU A 256 25.27 20.47 68.26
CA GLU A 256 23.89 20.53 68.77
C GLU A 256 23.64 21.65 69.80
N GLU A 257 24.70 22.14 70.46
CA GLU A 257 24.62 23.18 71.50
C GLU A 257 24.37 24.60 70.91
N HIS A 258 24.48 24.76 69.59
CA HIS A 258 24.33 26.06 68.92
C HIS A 258 22.91 26.28 68.36
N PRO A 259 22.21 27.37 68.74
CA PRO A 259 20.84 27.67 68.28
C PRO A 259 20.65 27.76 66.75
N TRP A 260 21.74 28.03 66.01
CA TRP A 260 21.72 28.24 64.56
C TRP A 260 22.08 27.00 63.73
N ALA A 261 22.58 25.93 64.37
CA ALA A 261 23.11 24.75 63.67
C ALA A 261 22.05 24.03 62.82
N PHE A 262 20.80 23.95 63.31
CA PHE A 262 19.68 23.37 62.56
C PHE A 262 19.39 24.10 61.25
N TRP A 263 19.38 25.44 61.29
CA TRP A 263 19.16 26.26 60.09
C TRP A 263 20.33 26.15 59.11
N ALA A 264 21.57 26.13 59.61
CA ALA A 264 22.75 25.94 58.76
C ALA A 264 22.76 24.57 58.06
N ALA A 265 22.41 23.49 58.77
CA ALA A 265 22.31 22.16 58.18
C ALA A 265 21.21 22.08 57.11
N THR A 266 20.02 22.66 57.39
CA THR A 266 18.90 22.68 56.46
C THR A 266 19.23 23.46 55.18
N VAL A 267 19.85 24.64 55.31
CA VAL A 267 20.31 25.44 54.17
C VAL A 267 21.42 24.72 53.41
N GLY A 268 22.35 24.08 54.11
CA GLY A 268 23.44 23.31 53.49
C GLY A 268 22.94 22.12 52.67
N ILE A 269 22.01 21.34 53.19
CA ILE A 269 21.36 20.23 52.49
C ILE A 269 20.60 20.75 51.25
N GLY A 270 19.85 21.85 51.40
CA GLY A 270 19.17 22.51 50.29
C GLY A 270 20.14 22.98 49.18
N MET A 271 21.29 23.54 49.56
CA MET A 271 22.34 23.95 48.62
C MET A 271 22.96 22.75 47.88
N ILE A 272 23.22 21.64 48.58
CA ILE A 272 23.76 20.41 47.97
C ILE A 272 22.77 19.84 46.95
N ALA A 273 21.48 19.72 47.32
CA ALA A 273 20.44 19.25 46.41
C ALA A 273 20.26 20.18 45.21
N PHE A 274 20.34 21.50 45.42
CA PHE A 274 20.28 22.48 44.34
C PHE A 274 21.47 22.36 43.38
N MET A 275 22.70 22.26 43.91
CA MET A 275 23.91 22.07 43.11
C MET A 275 23.86 20.78 42.30
N ALA A 276 23.44 19.67 42.91
CA ALA A 276 23.27 18.40 42.23
C ALA A 276 22.26 18.51 41.07
N THR A 277 21.14 19.21 41.29
CA THR A 277 20.15 19.48 40.23
C THR A 277 20.73 20.32 39.10
N GLN A 278 21.51 21.38 39.41
CA GLN A 278 22.13 22.23 38.39
C GLN A 278 23.16 21.46 37.55
N ILE A 279 23.98 20.62 38.19
CA ILE A 279 24.97 19.77 37.50
C ILE A 279 24.26 18.80 36.55
N GLY A 280 23.20 18.11 37.02
CA GLY A 280 22.41 17.21 36.17
C GLY A 280 21.78 17.92 34.96
N ARG A 281 21.21 19.12 35.18
CA ARG A 281 20.65 19.95 34.10
C ARG A 281 21.71 20.44 33.12
N TYR A 282 22.88 20.83 33.60
CA TYR A 282 24.00 21.26 32.77
C TYR A 282 24.52 20.10 31.90
N GLY A 283 24.70 18.92 32.48
CA GLY A 283 25.08 17.71 31.76
C GLY A 283 24.11 17.39 30.62
N LEU A 284 22.80 17.48 30.88
CA LEU A 284 21.76 17.26 29.85
C LEU A 284 21.83 18.29 28.72
N ARG A 285 22.06 19.58 29.04
CA ARG A 285 22.24 20.64 28.02
C ARG A 285 23.46 20.40 27.15
N LYS A 286 24.58 19.98 27.75
CA LYS A 286 25.82 19.66 27.03
C LYS A 286 25.60 18.46 26.10
N ALA A 287 24.99 17.39 26.60
CA ALA A 287 24.68 16.20 25.79
C ALA A 287 23.75 16.53 24.60
N ARG A 288 22.77 17.43 24.78
CA ARG A 288 21.91 17.91 23.69
C ARG A 288 22.68 18.67 22.61
N ARG A 289 23.62 19.54 22.98
CA ARG A 289 24.44 20.27 22.00
C ARG A 289 25.23 19.31 21.11
N VAL A 290 25.90 18.33 21.72
CA VAL A 290 26.70 17.33 20.97
C VAL A 290 25.83 16.51 20.02
N LYS A 291 24.63 16.07 20.45
CA LYS A 291 23.70 15.36 19.55
C LYS A 291 23.24 16.22 18.38
N MET A 292 23.00 17.51 18.59
CA MET A 292 22.62 18.42 17.49
C MET A 292 23.77 18.74 16.54
N GLU A 293 25.00 18.85 17.04
CA GLU A 293 26.20 18.99 16.21
C GLU A 293 26.40 17.76 15.30
N GLN A 294 26.23 16.55 15.84
CA GLN A 294 26.29 15.31 15.05
C GLN A 294 25.17 15.19 14.01
N ALA A 295 23.94 15.58 14.36
CA ALA A 295 22.82 15.58 13.42
C ALA A 295 23.00 16.63 12.30
N GLY A 296 23.55 17.80 12.61
CA GLY A 296 23.86 18.84 11.63
C GLY A 296 24.98 18.44 10.65
N LEU A 297 25.98 17.71 11.12
CA LEU A 297 27.06 17.17 10.28
C LEU A 297 26.56 16.12 9.27
N LEU A 298 25.59 15.29 9.65
CA LEU A 298 24.97 14.31 8.74
C LEU A 298 24.05 14.96 7.70
N ALA A 299 23.39 16.07 8.03
CA ALA A 299 22.57 16.84 7.09
C ALA A 299 23.42 17.65 6.08
N GLY A 300 24.60 18.12 6.47
CA GLY A 300 25.51 18.89 5.61
C GLY A 300 26.29 18.06 4.57
N SER A 301 26.22 16.73 4.62
CA SER A 301 26.98 15.82 3.75
C SER A 301 26.29 15.47 2.43
N LYS A 302 25.05 15.90 2.18
CA LYS A 302 24.24 15.46 1.03
C LYS A 302 23.79 16.61 0.12
N HIS A 303 24.72 17.44 -0.34
CA HIS A 303 24.58 18.18 -1.61
C HIS A 303 25.93 18.74 -2.06
N SER A 304 26.62 18.02 -2.93
CA SER A 304 27.57 18.59 -3.88
C SER A 304 27.27 17.95 -5.22
N ILE A 305 26.35 18.56 -5.96
CA ILE A 305 26.13 18.24 -7.37
C ILE A 305 27.32 18.86 -8.11
N PRO A 306 28.17 18.08 -8.80
CA PRO A 306 29.23 18.66 -9.62
C PRO A 306 28.59 19.35 -10.83
N ASN A 307 28.84 20.65 -10.97
CA ASN A 307 28.48 21.44 -12.15
C ASN A 307 29.10 20.80 -13.39
N LEU A 308 28.27 20.42 -14.36
CA LEU A 308 28.69 20.08 -15.72
C LEU A 308 29.05 21.37 -16.48
N PRO A 309 30.17 21.40 -17.21
CA PRO A 309 30.54 22.54 -18.03
C PRO A 309 29.68 22.57 -19.31
N HIS A 310 29.01 23.71 -19.54
CA HIS A 310 28.48 24.06 -20.85
C HIS A 310 29.65 24.30 -21.81
N HIS A 311 29.70 23.53 -22.91
CA HIS A 311 30.45 23.92 -24.10
C HIS A 311 29.49 24.51 -25.14
N PRO A 312 29.91 25.54 -25.90
CA PRO A 312 29.11 26.30 -26.85
C PRO A 312 28.80 25.55 -28.15
#